data_AF-A0ABC9PFB0-F1
#
_entry.id   AF-A0ABC9PFB0-F1
#
_cell.length_a   1.000
_cell.length_b   1.000
_cell.length_c   1.000
_cell.angle_alpha   90.00
_cell.angle_beta   90.00
_cell.angle_gamma   90.00
#
_symmetry.space_group_name_H-M   'P 1'
#
loop_
_entity.id
_entity.type
_entity.pdbx_description
1 polymer ?
#
loop_
_entity_poly.entity_id
_entity_poly.type
_entity_poly.pdbx_seq_one_letter_code
_entity_poly.pdbx_strand_id
1 'polypeptide(L)'
;MKESKLKHIDIIQSTISRMAQNSFTIKGWTITILVGLFVFLQKDNFRNNMIIYLVPIIFFWILDSYYLWQERLFRKLYNDVIVNVTEESDLSMNIIQYKNTVKFFSSLFSVSEIMVYLPLLLITLLLLCNGN
;
A
#
# COMPACT_ATOMS: atom_id res chain seq x y z
N MET A 1 -8.95 -20.52 -25.24
CA MET A 1 -8.57 -20.62 -23.81
C MET A 1 -9.72 -21.26 -23.05
N LYS A 2 -9.48 -22.22 -22.14
CA LYS A 2 -10.56 -22.89 -21.38
C LYS A 2 -11.30 -21.89 -20.47
N GLU A 3 -12.59 -22.09 -20.24
CA GLU A 3 -13.46 -21.21 -19.42
C GLU A 3 -12.96 -21.10 -17.97
N SER A 4 -12.49 -22.21 -17.39
CA SER A 4 -11.86 -22.26 -16.05
C SER A 4 -10.67 -21.30 -15.92
N LYS A 5 -9.81 -21.25 -16.94
CA LYS A 5 -8.65 -20.34 -16.99
C LYS A 5 -9.09 -18.87 -17.09
N LEU A 6 -10.11 -18.55 -17.90
CA LEU A 6 -10.68 -17.19 -17.98
C LEU A 6 -11.21 -16.73 -16.62
N LYS A 7 -12.01 -17.57 -15.96
CA LYS A 7 -12.57 -17.29 -14.64
C LYS A 7 -11.49 -17.08 -13.58
N HIS A 8 -10.40 -17.86 -13.64
CA HIS A 8 -9.26 -17.68 -12.74
C HIS A 8 -8.58 -16.33 -12.94
N ILE A 9 -8.34 -15.94 -14.20
CA ILE A 9 -7.76 -14.64 -14.55
C ILE A 9 -8.63 -13.50 -13.99
N ASP A 10 -9.95 -13.60 -14.11
CA ASP A 10 -10.89 -12.61 -13.54
C ASP A 10 -10.81 -12.53 -12.00
N ILE A 11 -10.64 -13.67 -11.32
CA ILE A 11 -10.45 -13.74 -9.86
C ILE A 11 -9.14 -13.06 -9.44
N ILE A 12 -8.04 -13.32 -10.16
CA ILE A 12 -6.75 -12.65 -9.89
C ILE A 12 -6.90 -11.15 -10.12
N GLN A 13 -7.49 -10.74 -11.25
CA GLN A 13 -7.67 -9.33 -11.59
C GLN A 13 -8.51 -8.60 -10.54
N SER A 14 -9.62 -9.20 -10.08
CA SER A 14 -10.44 -8.68 -8.98
C SER A 14 -9.62 -8.50 -7.70
N THR A 15 -8.73 -9.45 -7.40
CA THR A 15 -7.84 -9.37 -6.24
C THR A 15 -6.82 -8.23 -6.39
N ILE A 16 -6.21 -8.05 -7.57
CA ILE A 16 -5.32 -6.92 -7.89
C ILE A 16 -6.06 -5.59 -7.67
N SER A 17 -7.27 -5.45 -8.21
CA SER A 17 -8.10 -4.25 -8.04
C SER A 17 -8.40 -3.96 -6.57
N ARG A 18 -8.68 -5.00 -5.76
CA ARG A 18 -8.88 -4.83 -4.31
C ARG A 18 -7.62 -4.37 -3.59
N MET A 19 -6.44 -4.88 -3.95
CA MET A 19 -5.17 -4.42 -3.35
C MET A 19 -4.89 -2.96 -3.68
N ALA A 20 -5.09 -2.55 -4.94
CA ALA A 20 -4.93 -1.16 -5.37
C ALA A 20 -5.94 -0.23 -4.65
N GLN A 21 -7.19 -0.67 -4.50
CA GLN A 21 -8.21 0.09 -3.78
C GLN A 21 -7.86 0.25 -2.29
N ASN A 22 -7.37 -0.82 -1.64
CA ASN A 22 -6.93 -0.75 -0.24
C ASN A 22 -5.76 0.20 -0.05
N SER A 23 -4.75 0.15 -0.94
CA SER A 23 -3.63 1.09 -0.96
C SER A 23 -4.11 2.55 -1.07
N PHE A 24 -4.97 2.84 -2.06
CA PHE A 24 -5.55 4.18 -2.22
C PHE A 24 -6.35 4.63 -0.98
N THR A 25 -7.14 3.73 -0.40
CA THR A 25 -7.96 4.01 0.78
C THR A 25 -7.09 4.35 2.00
N ILE A 26 -5.97 3.65 2.18
CA ILE A 26 -5.01 3.93 3.27
C ILE A 26 -4.44 5.33 3.13
N LYS A 27 -4.01 5.74 1.91
CA LYS A 27 -3.49 7.10 1.67
C LYS A 27 -4.50 8.17 2.12
N GLY A 28 -5.78 7.98 1.80
CA GLY A 28 -6.85 8.87 2.24
C GLY A 28 -7.04 8.92 3.77
N TRP A 29 -7.00 7.76 4.43
CA TRP A 29 -7.10 7.68 5.89
C TRP A 29 -5.89 8.30 6.60
N THR A 30 -4.68 8.15 6.06
CA THR A 30 -3.48 8.80 6.60
C THR A 30 -3.65 10.30 6.66
N ILE A 31 -4.10 10.93 5.56
CA ILE A 31 -4.32 12.38 5.50
C ILE A 31 -5.42 12.79 6.47
N THR A 32 -6.54 12.07 6.48
CA THR A 32 -7.70 12.36 7.34
C THR A 32 -7.33 12.32 8.82
N ILE A 33 -6.64 11.26 9.27
CA ILE A 33 -6.19 11.11 10.66
C ILE A 33 -5.17 12.19 11.01
N LEU A 34 -4.23 12.49 10.11
CA LEU A 34 -3.21 13.50 10.37
C LEU A 34 -3.82 14.90 10.53
N VAL A 35 -4.73 15.29 9.64
CA VAL A 35 -5.47 16.57 9.76
C VAL A 35 -6.29 16.58 11.06
N GLY A 36 -6.97 15.49 11.37
CA GLY A 36 -7.72 15.32 12.62
C GLY A 36 -6.82 15.53 13.86
N LEU A 37 -5.62 14.96 13.87
CA LEU A 37 -4.66 15.13 14.95
C LEU A 37 -4.19 16.58 15.10
N PHE A 38 -3.89 17.27 13.99
CA PHE A 38 -3.49 18.68 14.03
C PHE A 38 -4.59 19.59 14.60
N VAL A 39 -5.84 19.35 14.21
CA VAL A 39 -6.99 20.11 14.73
C VAL A 39 -7.23 19.77 16.20
N PHE A 40 -7.20 18.48 16.54
CA PHE A 40 -7.48 18.00 17.90
C PHE A 40 -6.46 18.51 18.93
N LEU A 41 -5.18 18.52 18.57
CA LEU A 41 -4.09 18.92 19.47
C LEU A 41 -3.76 20.41 19.41
N GLN A 42 -4.51 21.23 18.67
CA GLN A 42 -4.16 22.64 18.43
C GLN A 42 -3.94 23.47 19.71
N LYS A 43 -4.69 23.17 20.78
CA LYS A 43 -4.61 23.85 22.09
C LYS A 43 -4.04 22.96 23.20
N ASP A 44 -3.51 21.80 22.84
CA ASP A 44 -3.01 20.82 23.79
C ASP A 44 -1.51 21.00 24.00
N ASN A 45 -1.01 20.69 25.21
CA ASN A 45 0.42 20.72 25.52
C ASN A 45 1.21 19.69 24.69
N PHE A 46 0.54 18.66 24.18
CA PHE A 46 1.14 17.66 23.31
C PHE A 46 1.29 18.09 21.84
N ARG A 47 0.83 19.30 21.46
CA ARG A 47 0.89 19.78 20.07
C ARG A 47 2.27 19.64 19.43
N ASN A 48 3.33 19.93 20.20
CA ASN A 48 4.71 19.94 19.70
C ASN A 48 5.40 18.57 19.81
N ASN A 49 4.70 17.54 20.29
CA ASN A 49 5.22 16.18 20.34
C ASN A 49 5.17 15.53 18.95
N MET A 50 6.31 15.58 18.25
CA MET A 50 6.45 15.02 16.89
C MET A 50 6.07 13.54 16.79
N ILE A 51 6.28 12.76 17.85
CA ILE A 51 6.03 11.31 17.84
C ILE A 51 4.56 11.02 17.54
N ILE A 52 3.63 11.83 18.05
CA ILE A 52 2.17 11.61 17.87
C ILE A 52 1.76 11.68 16.40
N TYR A 53 2.42 12.52 15.60
CA TYR A 53 2.15 12.67 14.16
C TYR A 53 2.94 11.67 13.32
N LEU A 54 4.19 11.37 13.69
CA LEU A 54 5.04 10.47 12.91
C LEU A 54 4.60 9.01 12.98
N VAL A 55 4.11 8.55 14.15
CA VAL A 55 3.64 7.17 14.34
C VAL A 55 2.57 6.77 13.31
N PRO A 56 1.45 7.49 13.16
CA PRO A 56 0.44 7.12 12.17
C PRO A 56 0.96 7.22 10.73
N ILE A 57 1.80 8.21 10.40
CA ILE A 57 2.38 8.33 9.05
C ILE A 57 3.23 7.11 8.71
N ILE A 58 4.15 6.70 9.60
CA ILE A 58 5.03 5.55 9.38
C ILE A 58 4.21 4.25 9.33
N PHE A 59 3.26 4.09 10.26
CA PHE A 59 2.40 2.91 10.31
C PHE A 59 1.60 2.72 9.02
N PHE A 60 0.92 3.78 8.56
CA PHE A 60 0.15 3.70 7.33
C PHE A 60 1.02 3.57 6.09
N TRP A 61 2.22 4.18 6.06
CA TRP A 61 3.15 3.99 4.95
C TRP A 61 3.57 2.52 4.80
N ILE A 62 3.89 1.84 5.90
CA ILE A 62 4.23 0.41 5.89
C ILE A 62 3.03 -0.43 5.41
N LEU A 63 1.84 -0.13 5.91
CA LEU A 63 0.62 -0.86 5.56
C LEU A 63 0.24 -0.67 4.09
N ASP A 64 0.32 0.55 3.58
CA ASP A 64 0.08 0.90 2.19
C ASP A 64 1.06 0.18 1.25
N SER A 65 2.35 0.24 1.60
CA SER A 65 3.42 -0.48 0.93
C SER A 65 3.21 -1.99 0.90
N TYR A 66 2.57 -2.55 1.95
CA TYR A 66 2.20 -3.96 2.00
C TYR A 66 1.13 -4.30 0.97
N TYR A 67 0.08 -3.50 0.83
CA TYR A 67 -0.94 -3.71 -0.20
C TYR A 67 -0.36 -3.57 -1.61
N LEU A 68 0.50 -2.59 -1.85
CA LEU A 68 1.22 -2.45 -3.12
C LEU A 68 2.14 -3.66 -3.42
N TRP A 69 2.81 -4.18 -2.38
CA TRP A 69 3.64 -5.38 -2.52
C TRP A 69 2.79 -6.61 -2.88
N GLN A 70 1.65 -6.82 -2.22
CA GLN A 70 0.70 -7.88 -2.53
C GLN A 70 0.19 -7.74 -3.98
N GLU A 71 -0.20 -6.54 -4.40
CA GLU A 71 -0.63 -6.26 -5.76
C GLU A 71 0.43 -6.68 -6.80
N ARG A 72 1.70 -6.35 -6.57
CA ARG A 72 2.81 -6.72 -7.46
C ARG A 72 3.02 -8.24 -7.52
N LEU A 73 2.84 -8.96 -6.42
CA LEU A 73 2.89 -10.42 -6.40
C LEU A 73 1.74 -11.02 -7.21
N PHE A 74 0.51 -10.51 -7.05
CA PHE A 74 -0.63 -10.95 -7.85
C PHE A 74 -0.49 -10.62 -9.33
N ARG A 75 0.14 -9.50 -9.70
CA ARG A 75 0.48 -9.20 -11.10
C ARG A 75 1.47 -10.21 -11.69
N LYS A 76 2.40 -10.74 -10.89
CA LYS A 76 3.29 -11.83 -11.32
C LYS A 76 2.52 -13.13 -11.54
N LEU A 77 1.66 -13.51 -10.59
CA LEU A 77 0.77 -14.66 -10.74
C LEU A 77 -0.11 -14.53 -11.99
N TYR A 78 -0.72 -13.36 -12.21
CA TYR A 78 -1.54 -13.07 -13.38
C TYR A 78 -0.80 -13.34 -14.69
N ASN A 79 0.41 -12.79 -14.83
CA ASN A 79 1.22 -12.98 -16.03
C ASN A 79 1.62 -14.45 -16.22
N ASP A 80 1.94 -15.15 -15.13
CA ASP A 80 2.30 -16.56 -15.14
C ASP A 80 1.13 -17.46 -15.58
N VAL A 81 -0.08 -17.19 -15.08
CA VAL A 81 -1.30 -17.90 -15.50
C VAL A 81 -1.58 -17.69 -16.97
N ILE A 82 -1.38 -16.48 -17.51
CA ILE A 82 -1.58 -16.21 -18.93
C ILE A 82 -0.64 -17.07 -19.79
N VAL A 83 0.65 -17.08 -19.46
CA VAL A 83 1.70 -17.67 -20.31
C VAL A 83 1.86 -19.17 -20.10
N ASN A 84 1.92 -19.63 -18.85
CA ASN A 84 2.46 -20.95 -18.49
C ASN A 84 1.39 -21.99 -18.11
N VAL A 85 0.19 -21.57 -17.70
CA VAL A 85 -0.85 -22.52 -17.25
C VAL A 85 -1.58 -23.16 -18.44
N THR A 86 -1.47 -24.48 -18.56
CA THR A 86 -2.09 -25.31 -19.59
C THR A 86 -3.16 -26.24 -19.03
N GLU A 87 -3.03 -26.69 -17.78
CA GLU A 87 -3.95 -27.59 -17.10
C GLU A 87 -4.73 -26.91 -15.97
N GLU A 88 -5.88 -27.48 -15.60
CA GLU A 88 -6.73 -26.92 -14.53
C GLU A 88 -6.18 -27.16 -13.13
N SER A 89 -5.38 -28.22 -12.94
CA SER A 89 -4.69 -28.52 -11.68
C SER A 89 -3.70 -27.44 -11.25
N ASP A 90 -3.20 -26.65 -12.20
CA ASP A 90 -2.18 -25.63 -11.97
C ASP A 90 -2.76 -24.28 -11.52
N LEU A 91 -4.09 -24.17 -11.52
CA LEU A 91 -4.84 -22.99 -11.16
C LEU A 91 -4.81 -22.76 -9.63
N SER A 92 -3.77 -22.09 -9.15
CA SER A 92 -3.62 -21.74 -7.72
C SER A 92 -3.58 -20.22 -7.48
N MET A 93 -4.08 -19.78 -6.33
CA MET A 93 -3.94 -18.39 -5.85
C MET A 93 -2.67 -18.19 -5.00
N ASN A 94 -1.72 -19.12 -5.07
CA ASN A 94 -0.55 -19.10 -4.21
C ASN A 94 0.52 -18.14 -4.76
N ILE A 95 0.73 -17.04 -4.05
CA ILE A 95 1.72 -16.02 -4.40
C ILE A 95 3.10 -16.23 -3.75
N ILE A 96 3.25 -17.24 -2.88
CA ILE A 96 4.48 -17.45 -2.10
C ILE A 96 5.69 -17.62 -3.02
N GLN A 97 5.52 -18.32 -4.15
CA GLN A 97 6.58 -18.54 -5.13
C GLN A 97 7.15 -17.25 -5.74
N TYR A 98 6.37 -16.15 -5.78
CA TYR A 98 6.81 -14.87 -6.30
C TYR A 98 7.45 -13.95 -5.25
N LYS A 99 7.43 -14.31 -3.95
CA LYS A 99 7.99 -13.46 -2.87
C LYS A 99 9.46 -13.13 -3.07
N ASN A 100 10.24 -14.03 -3.66
CA ASN A 100 11.66 -13.81 -3.95
C ASN A 100 11.88 -12.88 -5.15
N THR A 101 10.89 -12.72 -6.03
CA THR A 101 10.98 -11.89 -7.24
C THR A 101 10.60 -10.44 -6.98
N VAL A 102 9.69 -10.18 -6.04
CA VAL A 102 9.24 -8.83 -5.68
C VAL A 102 9.62 -8.55 -4.24
N LYS A 103 10.57 -7.64 -4.03
CA LYS A 103 11.01 -7.24 -2.69
C LYS A 103 10.02 -6.25 -2.07
N PHE A 104 9.69 -6.43 -0.79
CA PHE A 104 8.85 -5.49 -0.05
C PHE A 104 9.41 -4.06 -0.04
N PHE A 105 10.73 -3.92 0.18
CA PHE A 105 11.41 -2.61 0.18
C PHE A 105 11.28 -1.84 -1.15
N SER A 106 11.16 -2.52 -2.30
CA SER A 106 10.94 -1.81 -3.57
C SER A 106 9.52 -1.23 -3.69
N SER A 107 8.60 -1.72 -2.87
CA SER A 107 7.23 -1.19 -2.76
C SER A 107 7.22 0.01 -1.81
N LEU A 108 7.97 -0.09 -0.71
CA LEU A 108 8.11 0.97 0.30
C LEU A 108 8.72 2.26 -0.28
N PHE A 109 9.72 2.13 -1.15
CA PHE A 109 10.35 3.27 -1.85
C PHE A 109 9.83 3.44 -3.28
N SER A 110 8.60 3.04 -3.57
CA SER A 110 8.04 3.23 -4.90
C SER A 110 7.60 4.70 -5.12
N VAL A 111 7.49 5.10 -6.39
CA VAL A 111 7.08 6.46 -6.76
C VAL A 111 5.74 6.85 -6.14
N SER A 112 4.75 5.95 -6.14
CA SER A 112 3.42 6.22 -5.56
C SER A 112 3.43 6.37 -4.03
N GLU A 113 4.36 5.70 -3.35
CA GLU A 113 4.56 5.86 -1.91
C GLU A 113 5.30 7.17 -1.61
N ILE A 114 6.45 7.38 -2.26
CA ILE A 114 7.31 8.55 -2.03
C ILE A 114 6.54 9.85 -2.32
N MET A 115 5.77 9.91 -3.42
CA MET A 115 4.99 11.10 -3.77
C MET A 115 3.91 11.48 -2.74
N VAL A 116 3.50 10.54 -1.89
CA VAL A 116 2.48 10.79 -0.86
C VAL A 116 3.13 11.01 0.50
N TYR A 117 3.95 10.08 0.96
CA TYR A 117 4.46 10.10 2.32
C TYR A 117 5.62 11.08 2.52
N LEU A 118 6.46 11.32 1.51
CA LEU A 118 7.58 12.26 1.65
C LEU A 118 7.07 13.72 1.80
N PRO A 119 6.18 14.24 0.95
CA PRO A 119 5.59 15.57 1.18
C PRO A 119 4.83 15.65 2.49
N LEU A 120 4.10 14.59 2.86
CA LEU A 120 3.34 14.56 4.12
C LEU A 120 4.26 14.67 5.34
N LEU A 121 5.38 13.94 5.35
CA LEU A 121 6.41 14.05 6.39
C LEU A 121 7.03 15.44 6.42
N LEU A 122 7.40 16.01 5.27
CA LEU A 122 7.99 17.34 5.18
C LEU A 122 7.04 18.42 5.72
N ILE A 123 5.77 18.40 5.30
CA ILE A 123 4.75 19.34 5.80
C ILE A 123 4.58 19.20 7.31
N THR A 124 4.50 17.97 7.81
CA THR A 124 4.36 17.70 9.25
C THR A 124 5.55 18.26 10.03
N LEU A 125 6.78 18.03 9.56
CA LEU A 125 7.99 18.55 10.20
C LEU A 125 8.05 20.08 10.15
N LEU A 126 7.73 20.70 9.01
CA LEU A 126 7.70 22.16 8.87
C LEU A 126 6.68 22.81 9.82
N LEU A 127 5.49 22.24 9.94
CA LEU A 127 4.46 22.74 10.85
C LEU A 127 4.87 22.65 12.32
N LEU A 128 5.59 21.59 12.70
CA LEU A 128 6.05 21.39 14.07
C LEU A 128 7.30 22.22 14.40
N CYS A 129 8.19 22.45 13.44
CA CYS A 129 9.35 23.33 13.61
C CYS A 129 8.96 24.81 13.70
N ASN A 130 7.98 25.26 12.91
CA ASN A 130 7.50 26.65 12.93
C ASN A 130 6.53 26.95 14.08
N GLY A 131 5.99 25.90 14.74
CA GLY A 131 5.06 26.03 15.86
C GLY A 131 5.73 26.07 17.24
N ASN A 132 7.06 25.95 17.30
CA ASN A 132 7.88 26.08 18.50
C ASN A 132 8.37 27.52 18.69
#